data_AF-A0A6V8H0P7-F1
#
_entry.id   AF-A0A6V8H0P7-F1
#
_cell.length_a   1.000
_cell.length_b   1.000
_cell.length_c   1.000
_cell.angle_alpha   90.00
_cell.angle_beta   90.00
_cell.angle_gamma   90.00
#
_symmetry.space_group_name_H-M   'P 1'
#
loop_
_entity.id
_entity.type
_entity.pdbx_description
1 polymer ?
#
loop_
_entity_poly.entity_id
_entity_poly.type
_entity_poly.pdbx_seq_one_letter_code
_entity_poly.pdbx_strand_id
1 'polypeptide(L)'
;MSSSPISTDGNTLNHEKSMSQIRHTRNIFYAESIDAAENYILSKIATSSEGFDLQIPSAFYFTWRFQEFLDLAQERNQVLRFRYFPDDCRLQIVPMGSPVHSSFCLALSYSLLHNIKADFFLERLQKRLNIGTIQTSMDDFDDDQPAQRPAQKKAPAVRKNPDSAIIYRSLRGGQSITVIVEVGFSESYQDLLRDAEQWLLKGNEDVNLVILVDIKEDRVILKKTTSALDSRTRLKKLVAAFGNDEAKRRHNNNGDNDTNDDVSGPTVTKLSPKDWKSAVESQLNIDDWVGPLSAFLEFWELKNGRCEIRGQRFPILPRSKKPVRPAIPIVDMIPISERAKFKEVDKSREMDLDMNDIRVHLRDGRQRLAFARAKEYLRPRLQDNDPTYVP
;
A
#
# COMPACT_ATOMS: atom_id res chain seq x y z
N MET A 1 42.40 -58.17 20.43
CA MET A 1 41.39 -57.98 19.37
C MET A 1 40.02 -57.88 20.05
N SER A 2 39.46 -56.67 20.09
CA SER A 2 38.08 -56.44 20.55
C SER A 2 37.60 -55.17 19.85
N SER A 3 36.68 -55.37 18.90
CA SER A 3 36.03 -54.35 18.10
C SER A 3 34.71 -53.95 18.74
N SER A 4 34.52 -52.65 18.98
CA SER A 4 33.24 -52.07 19.38
C SER A 4 32.60 -51.33 18.20
N PRO A 5 31.28 -51.45 17.98
CA PRO A 5 30.60 -50.82 16.85
C PRO A 5 30.21 -49.37 17.15
N ILE A 6 30.30 -48.52 16.12
CA ILE A 6 29.82 -47.14 16.11
C ILE A 6 28.31 -47.17 15.82
N SER A 7 27.53 -46.65 16.76
CA SER A 7 26.08 -46.44 16.63
C SER A 7 25.80 -45.13 15.89
N THR A 8 25.37 -45.21 14.64
CA THR A 8 24.77 -44.10 13.89
C THR A 8 23.26 -44.22 13.97
N ASP A 9 22.65 -43.65 15.00
CA ASP A 9 21.21 -43.36 15.01
C ASP A 9 20.89 -42.27 16.03
N GLY A 10 20.13 -41.27 15.57
CA GLY A 10 19.35 -40.38 16.44
C GLY A 10 19.79 -38.93 16.46
N ASN A 11 19.41 -38.13 15.44
CA ASN A 11 19.17 -36.71 15.67
C ASN A 11 18.20 -35.99 14.72
N THR A 12 17.42 -36.70 13.90
CA THR A 12 16.44 -36.10 12.98
C THR A 12 15.05 -35.85 13.58
N LEU A 13 14.72 -36.46 14.72
CA LEU A 13 13.36 -36.41 15.30
C LEU A 13 13.08 -35.22 16.25
N ASN A 14 14.09 -34.43 16.62
CA ASN A 14 13.90 -33.29 17.52
C ASN A 14 13.70 -31.94 16.81
N HIS A 15 13.95 -31.85 15.50
CA HIS A 15 13.79 -30.59 14.77
C HIS A 15 12.32 -30.28 14.42
N GLU A 16 11.50 -31.31 14.17
CA GLU A 16 10.07 -31.16 13.84
C GLU A 16 9.22 -30.77 15.05
N LYS A 17 9.56 -31.24 16.26
CA LYS A 17 8.84 -30.88 17.50
C LYS A 17 9.15 -29.46 17.99
N SER A 18 10.34 -28.93 17.70
CA SER A 18 10.69 -27.54 18.02
C SER A 18 9.94 -26.55 17.12
N MET A 19 9.76 -26.90 15.85
CA MET A 19 8.97 -26.13 14.89
C MET A 19 7.47 -26.10 15.20
N SER A 20 6.92 -27.07 15.94
CA SER A 20 5.49 -27.08 16.28
C SER A 20 5.13 -26.15 17.46
N GLN A 21 6.08 -25.81 18.32
CA GLN A 21 5.82 -24.98 19.52
C GLN A 21 5.86 -23.46 19.24
N ILE A 22 6.52 -23.02 18.17
CA ILE A 22 6.49 -21.61 17.71
C ILE A 22 5.18 -21.28 16.96
N ARG A 23 4.38 -22.30 16.60
CA ARG A 23 3.16 -22.16 15.76
C ARG A 23 1.95 -21.52 16.45
N HIS A 24 1.97 -21.30 17.76
CA HIS A 24 0.75 -20.96 18.51
C HIS A 24 0.48 -19.47 18.74
N THR A 25 1.35 -18.56 18.32
CA THR A 25 1.14 -17.13 18.58
C THR A 25 0.80 -16.29 17.35
N ARG A 26 0.88 -16.85 16.13
CA ARG A 26 0.40 -16.17 14.91
C ARG A 26 -0.23 -17.21 13.98
N ASN A 27 -1.46 -16.98 13.53
CA ASN A 27 -2.11 -17.74 12.45
C ASN A 27 -1.38 -17.45 11.12
N ILE A 28 -0.16 -17.97 10.96
CA ILE A 28 0.63 -17.87 9.73
C ILE A 28 0.13 -18.95 8.78
N PHE A 29 -0.22 -18.55 7.56
CA PHE A 29 -0.64 -19.49 6.51
C PHE A 29 0.55 -20.33 6.07
N TYR A 30 0.39 -21.65 6.05
CA TYR A 30 1.39 -22.57 5.53
C TYR A 30 1.03 -22.96 4.09
N ALA A 31 1.93 -22.67 3.15
CA ALA A 31 1.72 -23.01 1.75
C ALA A 31 2.05 -24.48 1.48
N GLU A 32 1.02 -25.30 1.23
CA GLU A 32 1.17 -26.72 0.89
C GLU A 32 1.60 -26.94 -0.57
N SER A 33 1.42 -25.93 -1.42
CA SER A 33 1.86 -25.92 -2.82
C SER A 33 2.15 -24.49 -3.29
N ILE A 34 2.79 -24.36 -4.46
CA ILE A 34 2.99 -23.07 -5.13
C ILE A 34 1.64 -22.42 -5.43
N ASP A 35 0.67 -23.16 -5.98
CA ASP A 35 -0.68 -22.64 -6.28
C ASP A 35 -1.39 -22.13 -5.01
N ALA A 36 -1.23 -22.82 -3.89
CA ALA A 36 -1.81 -22.40 -2.61
C ALA A 36 -1.17 -21.09 -2.11
N ALA A 37 0.15 -20.92 -2.28
CA ALA A 37 0.85 -19.67 -1.96
C ALA A 37 0.37 -18.52 -2.87
N GLU A 38 0.35 -18.73 -4.19
CA GLU A 38 -0.08 -17.74 -5.18
C GLU A 38 -1.51 -17.26 -4.88
N ASN A 39 -2.46 -18.18 -4.70
CA ASN A 39 -3.85 -17.86 -4.40
C ASN A 39 -4.02 -17.14 -3.06
N TYR A 40 -3.29 -17.57 -2.03
CA TYR A 40 -3.32 -16.89 -0.74
C TYR A 40 -2.80 -15.46 -0.86
N ILE A 41 -1.67 -15.26 -1.55
CA ILE A 41 -1.07 -13.94 -1.77
C ILE A 41 -2.06 -13.04 -2.54
N LEU A 42 -2.61 -13.50 -3.66
CA LEU A 42 -3.57 -12.71 -4.46
C LEU A 42 -4.82 -12.34 -3.67
N SER A 43 -5.39 -13.30 -2.91
CA SER A 43 -6.56 -13.03 -2.08
C SER A 43 -6.28 -11.98 -1.00
N LYS A 44 -5.10 -12.06 -0.36
CA LYS A 44 -4.70 -11.13 0.69
C LYS A 44 -4.29 -9.78 0.15
N ILE A 45 -3.69 -9.70 -1.03
CA ILE A 45 -3.43 -8.42 -1.67
C ILE A 45 -4.74 -7.68 -1.96
N ALA A 46 -5.77 -8.41 -2.42
CA ALA A 46 -7.05 -7.81 -2.73
C ALA A 46 -7.81 -7.28 -1.50
N THR A 47 -7.55 -7.83 -0.30
CA THR A 47 -8.32 -7.51 0.90
C THR A 47 -7.54 -6.85 2.04
N SER A 48 -6.23 -7.09 2.13
CA SER A 48 -5.38 -6.64 3.22
C SER A 48 -4.66 -5.35 2.86
N SER A 49 -4.79 -4.34 3.72
CA SER A 49 -3.91 -3.17 3.72
C SER A 49 -2.64 -3.36 4.55
N GLU A 50 -2.49 -4.53 5.19
CA GLU A 50 -1.42 -4.83 6.13
C GLU A 50 -0.48 -5.88 5.57
N GLY A 51 0.79 -5.76 5.94
CA GLY A 51 1.74 -6.83 5.68
C GLY A 51 1.30 -8.12 6.37
N PHE A 52 1.47 -9.24 5.68
CA PHE A 52 1.15 -10.57 6.18
C PHE A 52 2.31 -11.52 5.90
N ASP A 53 2.47 -12.48 6.79
CA ASP A 53 3.48 -13.51 6.66
C ASP A 53 2.82 -14.81 6.19
N LEU A 54 3.49 -15.53 5.30
CA LEU A 54 3.19 -16.94 5.00
C LEU A 54 4.46 -17.77 5.19
N GLN A 55 4.28 -19.01 5.61
CA GLN A 55 5.36 -19.98 5.68
C GLN A 55 5.43 -20.72 4.35
N ILE A 56 6.55 -20.55 3.66
CA ILE A 56 6.81 -21.14 2.35
C ILE A 56 8.15 -21.89 2.37
N PRO A 57 8.16 -23.21 2.10
CA PRO A 57 9.40 -23.98 1.99
C PRO A 57 10.38 -23.35 1.00
N SER A 58 11.68 -23.37 1.31
CA SER A 58 12.70 -22.82 0.41
C SER A 58 12.67 -23.48 -0.97
N ALA A 59 12.34 -24.77 -1.03
CA ALA A 59 12.16 -25.50 -2.27
C ALA A 59 11.04 -24.94 -3.16
N PHE A 60 10.03 -24.26 -2.60
CA PHE A 60 8.99 -23.57 -3.37
C PHE A 60 9.43 -22.15 -3.72
N TYR A 61 9.99 -21.43 -2.74
CA TYR A 61 10.42 -20.04 -2.94
C TYR A 61 11.41 -19.90 -4.09
N PHE A 62 12.43 -20.76 -4.16
CA PHE A 62 13.47 -20.67 -5.19
C PHE A 62 13.09 -21.28 -6.55
N THR A 63 11.83 -21.70 -6.74
CA THR A 63 11.38 -22.12 -8.08
C THR A 63 11.25 -20.93 -9.01
N TRP A 64 11.62 -21.13 -10.29
CA TRP A 64 11.43 -20.13 -11.34
C TRP A 64 9.99 -19.61 -11.37
N ARG A 65 9.01 -20.53 -11.37
CA ARG A 65 7.58 -20.20 -11.42
C ARG A 65 7.17 -19.24 -10.31
N PHE A 66 7.58 -19.51 -9.08
CA PHE A 66 7.13 -18.69 -7.95
C PHE A 66 7.85 -17.34 -7.89
N GLN A 67 9.13 -17.28 -8.27
CA GLN A 67 9.83 -16.01 -8.45
C GLN A 67 9.19 -15.17 -9.55
N GLU A 68 8.89 -15.77 -10.71
CA GLU A 68 8.19 -15.10 -11.80
C GLU A 68 6.81 -14.57 -11.36
N PHE A 69 6.05 -15.33 -10.57
CA PHE A 69 4.81 -14.84 -9.95
C PHE A 69 5.04 -13.61 -9.07
N LEU A 70 6.02 -13.65 -8.17
CA LEU A 70 6.32 -12.55 -7.25
C LEU A 70 6.81 -11.30 -8.01
N ASP A 71 7.64 -11.49 -9.03
CA ASP A 71 8.13 -10.43 -9.91
C ASP A 71 6.97 -9.81 -10.70
N LEU A 72 6.11 -10.62 -11.32
CA LEU A 72 4.91 -10.14 -12.02
C LEU A 72 3.94 -9.43 -11.08
N ALA A 73 3.76 -9.92 -9.85
CA ALA A 73 2.92 -9.29 -8.85
C ALA A 73 3.50 -7.93 -8.38
N GLN A 74 4.82 -7.82 -8.32
CA GLN A 74 5.52 -6.57 -8.03
C GLN A 74 5.44 -5.59 -9.23
N GLU A 75 5.64 -6.07 -10.46
CA GLU A 75 5.69 -5.27 -11.69
C GLU A 75 4.32 -4.80 -12.18
N ARG A 76 3.35 -5.71 -12.34
CA ARG A 76 2.06 -5.41 -12.98
C ARG A 76 1.13 -4.58 -12.12
N ASN A 77 1.27 -4.74 -10.81
CA ASN A 77 0.31 -4.20 -9.86
C ASN A 77 0.93 -3.10 -9.00
N GLN A 78 2.26 -3.01 -8.85
CA GLN A 78 2.91 -2.18 -7.82
C GLN A 78 2.34 -2.43 -6.41
N VAL A 79 1.59 -3.51 -6.20
CA VAL A 79 0.83 -3.77 -4.97
C VAL A 79 1.60 -4.70 -4.03
N LEU A 80 2.84 -5.10 -4.35
CA LEU A 80 3.58 -6.04 -3.50
C LEU A 80 5.03 -5.61 -3.26
N ARG A 81 5.44 -5.59 -1.99
CA ARG A 81 6.83 -5.85 -1.61
C ARG A 81 6.90 -7.17 -0.87
N PHE A 82 8.00 -7.89 -1.03
CA PHE A 82 8.19 -9.13 -0.29
C PHE A 82 9.61 -9.27 0.24
N ARG A 83 9.76 -10.04 1.31
CA ARG A 83 11.04 -10.42 1.89
C ARG A 83 10.95 -11.86 2.35
N TYR A 84 11.90 -12.68 1.90
CA TYR A 84 12.02 -14.06 2.34
C TYR A 84 13.07 -14.20 3.43
N PHE A 85 12.73 -14.94 4.47
CA PHE A 85 13.58 -15.29 5.60
C PHE A 85 13.82 -16.81 5.51
N PRO A 86 14.99 -17.25 5.02
CA PRO A 86 15.25 -18.66 4.79
C PRO A 86 15.31 -19.48 6.09
N ASP A 87 15.81 -18.87 7.18
CA ASP A 87 16.01 -19.55 8.47
C ASP A 87 14.73 -20.13 9.08
N ASP A 88 13.59 -19.45 8.87
CA ASP A 88 12.26 -19.87 9.36
C ASP A 88 11.27 -20.18 8.23
N CYS A 89 11.76 -20.23 6.98
CA CYS A 89 10.97 -20.42 5.77
C CYS A 89 9.79 -19.43 5.67
N ARG A 90 9.99 -18.18 6.06
CA ARG A 90 8.91 -17.17 6.12
C ARG A 90 9.02 -16.19 4.95
N LEU A 91 7.94 -16.05 4.19
CA LEU A 91 7.78 -14.99 3.21
C LEU A 91 6.87 -13.92 3.80
N GLN A 92 7.45 -12.75 4.06
CA GLN A 92 6.71 -11.56 4.43
C GLN A 92 6.27 -10.84 3.17
N ILE A 93 4.99 -10.58 3.08
CA ILE A 93 4.34 -9.84 2.00
C ILE A 93 3.85 -8.52 2.57
N VAL A 94 4.11 -7.41 1.88
CA VAL A 94 3.62 -6.08 2.23
C VAL A 94 2.79 -5.57 1.06
N PRO A 95 1.45 -5.55 1.16
CA PRO A 95 0.61 -4.95 0.15
C PRO A 95 0.85 -3.44 0.12
N MET A 96 1.14 -2.92 -1.07
CA MET A 96 1.51 -1.52 -1.30
C MET A 96 0.31 -0.65 -1.71
N GLY A 97 -0.76 -1.26 -2.24
CA GLY A 97 -2.00 -0.57 -2.61
C GLY A 97 -3.07 -0.72 -1.53
N SER A 98 -3.26 0.32 -0.70
CA SER A 98 -4.46 0.41 0.15
C SER A 98 -5.54 1.26 -0.53
N PRO A 99 -6.84 1.05 -0.27
CA PRO A 99 -7.89 1.93 -0.80
C PRO A 99 -7.70 3.42 -0.47
N VAL A 100 -7.00 3.73 0.63
CA VAL A 100 -6.62 5.10 1.02
C VAL A 100 -5.52 5.66 0.11
N HIS A 101 -4.46 4.88 -0.11
CA HIS A 101 -3.37 5.19 -1.04
C HIS A 101 -3.91 5.42 -2.46
N SER A 102 -4.65 4.45 -3.01
CA SER A 102 -5.20 4.56 -4.37
C SER A 102 -6.20 5.70 -4.52
N SER A 103 -7.01 5.98 -3.48
CA SER A 103 -7.87 7.17 -3.45
C SER A 103 -7.08 8.46 -3.60
N PHE A 104 -5.97 8.58 -2.87
CA PHE A 104 -5.14 9.77 -2.93
C PHE A 104 -4.51 9.94 -4.31
N CYS A 105 -3.88 8.88 -4.84
CA CYS A 105 -3.27 8.91 -6.18
C CYS A 105 -4.30 9.30 -7.25
N LEU A 106 -5.51 8.76 -7.16
CA LEU A 106 -6.61 9.11 -8.08
C LEU A 106 -7.00 10.59 -8.00
N ALA A 107 -7.21 11.11 -6.79
CA ALA A 107 -7.56 12.51 -6.56
C ALA A 107 -6.50 13.45 -7.12
N LEU A 108 -5.24 13.14 -6.83
CA LEU A 108 -4.12 13.93 -7.33
C LEU A 108 -4.09 13.88 -8.85
N SER A 109 -4.12 12.69 -9.47
CA SER A 109 -4.13 12.56 -10.93
C SER A 109 -5.30 13.30 -11.58
N TYR A 110 -6.49 13.31 -10.99
CA TYR A 110 -7.60 14.13 -11.49
C TYR A 110 -7.33 15.62 -11.35
N SER A 111 -6.83 16.08 -10.21
CA SER A 111 -6.46 17.49 -10.01
C SER A 111 -5.40 17.94 -11.02
N LEU A 112 -4.35 17.13 -11.22
CA LEU A 112 -3.30 17.40 -12.19
C LEU A 112 -3.87 17.41 -13.64
N LEU A 113 -4.67 16.41 -14.02
CA LEU A 113 -5.27 16.31 -15.37
C LEU A 113 -6.25 17.46 -15.66
N HIS A 114 -7.06 17.83 -14.68
CA HIS A 114 -8.02 18.91 -14.81
C HIS A 114 -7.31 20.23 -15.10
N ASN A 115 -6.27 20.55 -14.32
CA ASN A 115 -5.45 21.72 -14.56
C ASN A 115 -4.74 21.67 -15.93
N ILE A 116 -4.21 20.51 -16.35
CA ILE A 116 -3.63 20.37 -17.70
C ILE A 116 -4.66 20.67 -18.80
N LYS A 117 -5.95 20.34 -18.58
CA LYS A 117 -7.00 20.53 -19.58
C LYS A 117 -7.66 21.91 -19.57
N ALA A 118 -7.65 22.64 -18.45
CA ALA A 118 -8.43 23.86 -18.24
C ALA A 118 -7.81 25.15 -18.83
N ASP A 119 -7.20 25.10 -20.02
CA ASP A 119 -6.47 26.22 -20.67
C ASP A 119 -5.35 26.85 -19.79
N PHE A 120 -4.94 26.18 -18.72
CA PHE A 120 -3.89 26.65 -17.82
C PHE A 120 -2.53 26.70 -18.53
N PHE A 121 -2.30 25.80 -19.49
CA PHE A 121 -1.06 25.72 -20.27
C PHE A 121 -1.28 26.28 -21.67
N LEU A 122 -0.22 26.85 -22.25
CA LEU A 122 -0.18 27.06 -23.70
C LEU A 122 -0.44 25.72 -24.41
N GLU A 123 -1.26 25.70 -25.45
CA GLU A 123 -1.67 24.48 -26.17
C GLU A 123 -0.48 23.58 -26.55
N ARG A 124 0.64 24.21 -26.95
CA ARG A 124 1.88 23.49 -27.30
C ARG A 124 2.53 22.79 -26.13
N LEU A 125 2.45 23.36 -24.92
CA LEU A 125 2.98 22.75 -23.70
C LEU A 125 2.04 21.66 -23.20
N GLN A 126 0.72 21.90 -23.26
CA GLN A 126 -0.30 20.91 -22.91
C GLN A 126 -0.12 19.60 -23.70
N LYS A 127 0.15 19.68 -25.00
CA LYS A 127 0.42 18.51 -25.86
C LYS A 127 1.68 17.72 -25.48
N ARG A 128 2.54 18.26 -24.62
CA ARG A 128 3.79 17.64 -24.17
C ARG A 128 3.74 17.12 -22.74
N LEU A 129 2.79 17.60 -21.94
CA LEU A 129 2.62 17.13 -20.58
C LEU A 129 1.66 15.94 -20.58
N ASN A 130 2.07 14.88 -19.89
CA ASN A 130 1.22 13.74 -19.61
C ASN A 130 1.33 13.38 -18.13
N ILE A 131 0.31 12.72 -17.61
CA ILE A 131 0.34 12.15 -16.27
C ILE A 131 0.29 10.63 -16.40
N GLY A 132 1.13 9.94 -15.67
CA GLY A 132 1.15 8.49 -15.67
C GLY A 132 2.24 7.92 -14.79
N THR A 133 2.48 6.62 -14.95
CA THR A 133 3.56 5.89 -14.29
C THR A 133 4.50 5.38 -15.37
N ILE A 134 5.79 5.67 -15.22
CA ILE A 134 6.84 5.15 -16.13
C ILE A 134 7.95 4.56 -15.26
N GLN A 135 8.34 3.33 -15.59
CA GLN A 135 9.48 2.69 -14.98
C GLN A 135 10.75 3.43 -15.35
N THR A 136 11.48 3.84 -14.33
CA THR A 136 12.75 4.54 -14.47
C THR A 136 13.86 3.67 -13.95
N SER A 137 14.92 3.51 -14.74
CA SER A 137 16.18 2.99 -14.24
C SER A 137 16.79 4.05 -13.34
N MET A 138 17.20 3.66 -12.14
CA MET A 138 18.04 4.50 -11.28
C MET A 138 19.48 4.31 -11.74
N ASP A 139 20.25 5.38 -11.79
CA ASP A 139 21.67 5.27 -12.09
C ASP A 139 22.36 4.48 -10.96
N ASP A 140 23.11 3.46 -11.36
CA ASP A 140 23.97 2.70 -10.45
C ASP A 140 25.07 3.65 -9.96
N PHE A 141 25.10 3.89 -8.65
CA PHE A 141 26.38 4.27 -8.05
C PHE A 141 27.22 3.00 -8.07
N ASP A 142 28.43 3.08 -8.64
CA ASP A 142 29.47 2.08 -8.40
C ASP A 142 29.46 1.75 -6.90
N ASP A 143 29.11 0.51 -6.58
CA ASP A 143 28.87 -0.02 -5.24
C ASP A 143 30.18 -0.22 -4.47
N ASP A 144 31.16 0.66 -4.70
CA ASP A 144 32.55 0.52 -4.28
C ASP A 144 32.78 0.84 -2.79
N GLN A 145 31.71 0.95 -1.98
CA GLN A 145 31.84 0.99 -0.52
C GLN A 145 30.88 0.04 0.22
N PRO A 146 31.13 -1.27 0.15
CA PRO A 146 30.35 -2.29 0.85
C PRO A 146 30.65 -2.38 2.37
N ALA A 147 31.62 -1.63 2.91
CA ALA A 147 32.24 -2.01 4.18
C ALA A 147 31.60 -1.46 5.49
N GLN A 148 30.71 -0.45 5.47
CA GLN A 148 30.29 0.20 6.75
C GLN A 148 28.84 0.70 6.81
N ARG A 149 27.91 0.17 6.00
CA ARG A 149 26.50 0.56 6.15
C ARG A 149 25.84 -0.28 7.24
N PRO A 150 25.39 0.31 8.38
CA PRO A 150 24.56 -0.42 9.34
C PRO A 150 23.33 -0.93 8.60
N ALA A 151 22.94 -2.19 8.86
CA ALA A 151 21.88 -2.94 8.17
C ALA A 151 20.74 -2.02 7.67
N GLN A 152 20.87 -1.55 6.42
CA GLN A 152 19.92 -0.59 5.86
C GLN A 152 18.61 -1.33 5.61
N LYS A 153 17.49 -0.82 6.16
CA LYS A 153 16.19 -1.50 6.09
C LYS A 153 15.60 -1.62 4.67
N LYS A 154 16.10 -0.85 3.71
CA LYS A 154 15.62 -0.81 2.31
C LYS A 154 16.84 -0.60 1.40
N ALA A 155 17.13 -1.59 0.56
CA ALA A 155 18.20 -1.48 -0.44
C ALA A 155 17.79 -0.46 -1.53
N PRO A 156 18.74 0.26 -2.14
CA PRO A 156 18.46 1.05 -3.33
C PRO A 156 17.87 0.16 -4.43
N ALA A 157 16.85 0.65 -5.13
CA ALA A 157 16.25 -0.07 -6.23
C ALA A 157 16.95 0.34 -7.55
N VAL A 158 17.32 -0.63 -8.38
CA VAL A 158 17.88 -0.40 -9.73
C VAL A 158 16.81 0.15 -10.68
N ARG A 159 15.54 -0.21 -10.45
CA ARG A 159 14.39 0.30 -11.20
C ARG A 159 13.29 0.71 -10.24
N LYS A 160 12.62 1.83 -10.51
CA LYS A 160 11.48 2.30 -9.73
C LYS A 160 10.34 2.72 -10.62
N ASN A 161 9.13 2.54 -10.10
CA ASN A 161 7.92 3.11 -10.64
C ASN A 161 7.38 4.11 -9.61
N PRO A 162 7.12 5.36 -9.99
CA PRO A 162 6.45 6.29 -9.09
C PRO A 162 4.96 5.93 -8.99
N ASP A 163 4.32 6.31 -7.88
CA ASP A 163 2.86 6.21 -7.74
C ASP A 163 2.13 7.07 -8.79
N SER A 164 2.69 8.24 -9.10
CA SER A 164 2.25 9.10 -10.20
C SER A 164 3.38 10.04 -10.62
N ALA A 165 3.39 10.46 -11.87
CA ALA A 165 4.40 11.35 -12.40
C ALA A 165 3.84 12.31 -13.45
N ILE A 166 4.43 13.51 -13.53
CA ILE A 166 4.30 14.40 -14.68
C ILE A 166 5.45 14.09 -15.63
N ILE A 167 5.07 13.70 -16.85
CA ILE A 167 5.96 13.27 -17.92
C ILE A 167 5.95 14.33 -19.00
N TYR A 168 7.13 14.81 -19.35
CA TYR A 168 7.36 15.75 -20.43
C TYR A 168 7.82 15.02 -21.69
N ARG A 169 7.16 15.27 -22.83
CA ARG A 169 7.54 14.75 -24.15
C ARG A 169 8.34 15.78 -24.94
N SER A 170 9.59 15.46 -25.27
CA SER A 170 10.45 16.33 -26.08
C SER A 170 10.03 16.34 -27.55
N LEU A 171 10.32 17.44 -28.26
CA LEU A 171 10.12 17.53 -29.72
C LEU A 171 10.99 16.57 -30.51
N ARG A 172 12.17 16.24 -29.97
CA ARG A 172 13.16 15.42 -30.67
C ARG A 172 12.89 13.92 -30.54
N GLY A 173 11.73 13.55 -29.97
CA GLY A 173 11.50 12.22 -29.43
C GLY A 173 12.12 12.11 -28.03
N GLY A 174 11.54 11.26 -27.19
CA GLY A 174 11.95 11.08 -25.79
C GLY A 174 10.93 11.59 -24.78
N GLN A 175 10.99 11.00 -23.60
CA GLN A 175 10.14 11.31 -22.47
C GLN A 175 11.02 11.48 -21.22
N SER A 176 10.74 12.51 -20.45
CA SER A 176 11.43 12.81 -19.21
C SER A 176 10.43 12.93 -18.09
N ILE A 177 10.73 12.37 -16.93
CA ILE A 177 9.91 12.55 -15.74
C ILE A 177 10.40 13.79 -15.02
N THR A 178 9.52 14.75 -14.78
CA THR A 178 9.91 16.05 -14.19
C THR A 178 9.36 16.25 -12.79
N VAL A 179 8.18 15.70 -12.50
CA VAL A 179 7.58 15.70 -11.18
C VAL A 179 7.21 14.27 -10.81
N ILE A 180 7.64 13.83 -9.63
CA ILE A 180 7.33 12.53 -9.06
C ILE A 180 6.36 12.72 -7.90
N VAL A 181 5.45 11.79 -7.71
CA VAL A 181 4.60 11.67 -6.52
C VAL A 181 4.86 10.32 -5.89
N GLU A 182 5.09 10.32 -4.59
CA GLU A 182 5.17 9.10 -3.76
C GLU A 182 4.26 9.24 -2.54
N VAL A 183 3.44 8.22 -2.31
CA VAL A 183 2.40 8.19 -1.29
C VAL A 183 2.66 7.01 -0.37
N GLY A 184 2.94 7.28 0.91
CA GLY A 184 3.15 6.23 1.90
C GLY A 184 2.00 6.14 2.88
N PHE A 185 1.29 5.01 2.89
CA PHE A 185 0.30 4.68 3.94
C PHE A 185 0.87 3.73 4.99
N SER A 186 1.35 2.57 4.54
CA SER A 186 1.99 1.54 5.39
C SER A 186 3.49 1.78 5.58
N GLU A 187 4.09 2.63 4.74
CA GLU A 187 5.52 2.93 4.76
C GLU A 187 5.90 3.91 5.88
N SER A 188 7.13 3.79 6.38
CA SER A 188 7.63 4.78 7.33
C SER A 188 7.99 6.07 6.59
N TYR A 189 7.90 7.20 7.30
CA TYR A 189 8.31 8.49 6.73
C TYR A 189 9.77 8.47 6.25
N GLN A 190 10.65 7.74 6.94
CA GLN A 190 12.06 7.56 6.54
C GLN A 190 12.22 6.71 5.25
N ASP A 191 11.27 5.83 4.93
CA ASP A 191 11.28 5.14 3.63
C ASP A 191 10.92 6.12 2.51
N LEU A 192 9.90 6.97 2.73
CA LEU A 192 9.50 8.00 1.77
C LEU A 192 10.61 9.02 1.51
N LEU A 193 11.32 9.46 2.55
CA LEU A 193 12.48 10.35 2.41
C LEU A 193 13.56 9.73 1.51
N ARG A 194 13.87 8.45 1.75
CA ARG A 194 14.83 7.72 0.90
C ARG A 194 14.33 7.56 -0.53
N ASP A 195 13.02 7.44 -0.72
CA ASP A 195 12.45 7.42 -2.06
C ASP A 195 12.63 8.77 -2.77
N ALA A 196 12.36 9.89 -2.10
CA ALA A 196 12.64 11.22 -2.65
C ALA A 196 14.12 11.45 -2.96
N GLU A 197 15.01 11.05 -2.06
CA GLU A 197 16.46 11.13 -2.28
C GLU A 197 16.88 10.32 -3.50
N GLN A 198 16.38 9.10 -3.66
CA GLN A 198 16.67 8.29 -4.84
C GLN A 198 16.19 8.96 -6.13
N TRP A 199 14.97 9.48 -6.15
CA TRP A 199 14.45 10.17 -7.34
C TRP A 199 15.24 11.43 -7.70
N LEU A 200 15.64 12.22 -6.72
CA LEU A 200 16.34 13.48 -6.94
C LEU A 200 17.84 13.32 -7.21
N LEU A 201 18.50 12.30 -6.64
CA LEU A 201 19.95 12.09 -6.78
C LEU A 201 20.31 11.03 -7.82
N LYS A 202 19.42 10.06 -8.07
CA LYS A 202 19.68 8.88 -8.91
C LYS A 202 18.66 8.66 -10.01
N GLY A 203 17.54 9.38 -9.95
CA GLY A 203 16.60 9.41 -11.06
C GLY A 203 17.22 10.11 -12.26
N ASN A 204 16.52 10.05 -13.38
CA ASN A 204 16.90 10.81 -14.57
C ASN A 204 17.13 12.30 -14.20
N GLU A 205 18.14 12.94 -14.79
CA GLU A 205 18.58 14.32 -14.51
C GLU A 205 17.46 15.38 -14.62
N ASP A 206 16.33 15.01 -15.23
CA ASP A 206 15.19 15.88 -15.47
C ASP A 206 14.17 15.96 -14.31
N VAL A 207 14.31 15.17 -13.24
CA VAL A 207 13.40 15.25 -12.07
C VAL A 207 13.64 16.55 -11.29
N ASN A 208 12.69 17.48 -11.38
CA ASN A 208 12.77 18.79 -10.72
C ASN A 208 12.15 18.79 -9.31
N LEU A 209 11.14 17.95 -9.09
CA LEU A 209 10.31 17.98 -7.89
C LEU A 209 9.84 16.57 -7.52
N VAL A 210 9.94 16.23 -6.23
CA VAL A 210 9.26 15.07 -5.65
C VAL A 210 8.19 15.56 -4.67
N ILE A 211 6.97 15.04 -4.81
CA ILE A 211 5.85 15.30 -3.92
C ILE A 211 5.72 14.09 -3.01
N LEU A 212 6.01 14.26 -1.73
CA LEU A 212 5.84 13.20 -0.73
C LEU A 212 4.52 13.36 -0.01
N VAL A 213 3.80 12.26 0.15
CA VAL A 213 2.53 12.21 0.86
C VAL A 213 2.59 11.14 1.93
N ASP A 214 2.68 11.57 3.18
CA ASP A 214 2.74 10.67 4.33
C ASP A 214 1.35 10.59 4.97
N ILE A 215 0.74 9.40 4.87
CA ILE A 215 -0.55 9.08 5.44
C ILE A 215 -0.34 8.07 6.56
N LYS A 216 -0.98 8.30 7.71
CA LYS A 216 -0.92 7.42 8.87
C LYS A 216 -2.30 7.19 9.43
N GLU A 217 -2.56 5.94 9.80
CA GLU A 217 -3.73 5.56 10.57
C GLU A 217 -3.40 5.56 12.06
N ASP A 218 -4.22 6.22 12.89
CA ASP A 218 -4.12 6.11 14.33
C ASP A 218 -4.68 4.77 14.83
N ARG A 219 -3.80 3.76 14.83
CA ARG A 219 -4.09 2.41 15.30
C ARG A 219 -4.32 2.34 16.81
N VAL A 220 -3.80 3.29 17.58
CA VAL A 220 -4.00 3.32 19.04
C VAL A 220 -5.46 3.68 19.33
N ILE A 221 -6.00 4.68 18.64
CA ILE A 221 -7.42 5.02 18.72
C ILE A 221 -8.27 3.87 18.19
N LEU A 222 -7.94 3.28 17.04
CA LEU A 222 -8.69 2.12 16.51
C LEU A 222 -8.78 1.00 17.54
N LYS A 223 -7.67 0.63 18.19
CA LYS A 223 -7.64 -0.42 19.21
C LYS A 223 -8.55 -0.08 20.40
N LYS A 224 -8.58 1.19 20.83
CA LYS A 224 -9.48 1.65 21.90
C LYS A 224 -10.94 1.56 21.46
N THR A 225 -11.26 2.04 20.26
CA THR A 225 -12.63 2.01 19.70
C THR A 225 -13.14 0.59 19.57
N THR A 226 -12.38 -0.29 18.93
CA THR A 226 -12.73 -1.72 18.75
C THR A 226 -12.89 -2.48 20.07
N SER A 227 -12.21 -2.05 21.13
CA SER A 227 -12.35 -2.63 22.47
C SER A 227 -13.57 -2.10 23.23
N ALA A 228 -14.20 -1.00 22.79
CA ALA A 228 -15.35 -0.42 23.47
C ALA A 228 -16.61 -1.29 23.32
N LEU A 229 -17.47 -1.31 24.35
CA LEU A 229 -18.68 -2.14 24.38
C LEU A 229 -19.59 -1.88 23.18
N ASP A 230 -19.81 -0.61 22.81
CA ASP A 230 -20.66 -0.24 21.67
C ASP A 230 -20.13 -0.78 20.35
N SER A 231 -18.80 -0.75 20.15
CA SER A 231 -18.15 -1.28 18.95
C SER A 231 -18.32 -2.79 18.86
N ARG A 232 -18.08 -3.50 19.98
CA ARG A 232 -18.32 -4.95 20.04
C ARG A 232 -19.77 -5.29 19.74
N THR A 233 -20.73 -4.57 20.34
CA THR A 233 -22.16 -4.78 20.10
C THR A 233 -22.53 -4.61 18.63
N ARG A 234 -22.03 -3.56 17.96
CA ARG A 234 -22.22 -3.37 16.51
C ARG A 234 -21.61 -4.51 15.71
N LEU A 235 -20.41 -4.95 16.09
CA LEU A 235 -19.73 -6.07 15.45
C LEU A 235 -20.51 -7.39 15.59
N LYS A 236 -21.05 -7.70 16.78
CA LYS A 236 -21.91 -8.88 17.00
C LYS A 236 -23.10 -8.86 16.04
N LYS A 237 -23.77 -7.71 15.91
CA LYS A 237 -24.91 -7.51 15.01
C LYS A 237 -24.52 -7.73 13.54
N LEU A 238 -23.38 -7.19 13.12
CA LEU A 238 -22.88 -7.40 11.76
C LEU A 238 -22.55 -8.87 11.48
N VAL A 239 -21.91 -9.59 12.42
CA VAL A 239 -21.62 -11.03 12.27
C VAL A 239 -22.90 -11.85 12.22
N ALA A 240 -23.88 -11.56 13.08
CA ALA A 240 -25.16 -12.25 13.07
C ALA A 240 -25.90 -12.07 11.74
N ALA A 241 -25.91 -10.84 11.20
CA ALA A 241 -26.62 -10.50 9.97
C ALA A 241 -25.90 -10.97 8.69
N PHE A 242 -24.57 -10.83 8.62
CA PHE A 242 -23.79 -10.94 7.39
C PHE A 242 -22.63 -11.94 7.44
N GLY A 243 -22.32 -12.47 8.62
CA GLY A 243 -21.19 -13.36 8.84
C GLY A 243 -21.44 -14.76 8.26
N ASN A 244 -20.39 -15.36 7.68
CA ASN A 244 -20.41 -16.79 7.34
C ASN A 244 -20.25 -17.66 8.61
N ASP A 245 -20.39 -18.98 8.45
CA ASP A 245 -20.32 -19.92 9.57
C ASP A 245 -18.99 -19.85 10.34
N GLU A 246 -17.90 -19.57 9.65
CA GLU A 246 -16.58 -19.38 10.28
C GLU A 246 -16.55 -18.10 11.13
N ALA A 247 -17.03 -16.96 10.62
CA ALA A 247 -17.11 -15.72 11.39
C ALA A 247 -18.01 -15.90 12.63
N LYS A 248 -19.17 -16.56 12.47
CA LYS A 248 -20.08 -16.87 13.57
C LYS A 248 -19.43 -17.78 14.62
N ARG A 249 -18.75 -18.85 14.20
CA ARG A 249 -18.00 -19.74 15.11
C ARG A 249 -16.90 -19.00 15.87
N ARG A 250 -16.09 -18.17 15.20
CA ARG A 250 -15.06 -17.34 15.85
C ARG A 250 -15.66 -16.42 16.90
N HIS A 251 -16.80 -15.81 16.57
CA HIS A 251 -17.48 -14.90 17.47
C HIS A 251 -18.06 -15.62 18.70
N ASN A 252 -18.65 -16.80 18.52
CA ASN A 252 -19.21 -17.60 19.62
C ASN A 252 -18.13 -18.18 20.54
N ASN A 253 -16.97 -18.58 19.98
CA ASN A 253 -15.88 -19.16 20.75
C ASN A 253 -15.13 -18.15 21.62
N ASN A 254 -15.23 -16.85 21.34
CA ASN A 254 -14.54 -15.80 22.11
C ASN A 254 -15.20 -15.49 23.46
N GLY A 255 -16.20 -16.27 23.90
CA GLY A 255 -16.58 -16.36 25.31
C GLY A 255 -17.20 -15.10 25.90
N ASP A 256 -17.72 -14.18 25.09
CA ASP A 256 -18.62 -13.12 25.56
C ASP A 256 -19.96 -13.77 25.96
N ASN A 257 -19.97 -14.42 27.13
CA ASN A 257 -21.14 -15.01 27.81
C ASN A 257 -22.12 -13.94 28.34
N ASP A 258 -22.22 -12.79 27.68
CA ASP A 258 -23.25 -11.80 27.97
C ASP A 258 -24.57 -12.29 27.37
N THR A 259 -25.27 -13.07 28.19
CA THR A 259 -26.73 -13.26 28.28
C THR A 259 -27.55 -13.01 27.02
N ASN A 260 -28.02 -14.10 26.42
CA ASN A 260 -29.37 -14.33 25.87
C ASN A 260 -30.24 -13.09 25.56
N ASP A 261 -29.79 -12.22 24.67
CA ASP A 261 -30.74 -11.45 23.86
C ASP A 261 -30.95 -12.19 22.55
N ASP A 262 -32.21 -12.54 22.33
CA ASP A 262 -32.77 -13.17 21.14
C ASP A 262 -32.56 -12.24 19.93
N VAL A 263 -31.33 -12.19 19.42
CA VAL A 263 -31.01 -11.53 18.14
C VAL A 263 -31.44 -12.49 17.03
N SER A 264 -32.74 -12.74 16.97
CA SER A 264 -33.46 -13.23 15.79
C SER A 264 -33.48 -12.12 14.74
N GLY A 265 -32.29 -11.66 14.35
CA GLY A 265 -32.13 -10.81 13.17
C GLY A 265 -32.43 -11.63 11.92
N PRO A 266 -33.06 -11.05 10.89
CA PRO A 266 -33.32 -11.74 9.64
C PRO A 266 -32.00 -12.33 9.14
N THR A 267 -31.86 -13.66 9.15
CA THR A 267 -30.65 -14.31 8.66
C THR A 267 -30.66 -14.17 7.16
N VAL A 268 -29.86 -13.24 6.66
CA VAL A 268 -29.89 -12.85 5.26
C VAL A 268 -29.11 -13.86 4.42
N THR A 269 -29.66 -15.08 4.31
CA THR A 269 -29.03 -16.22 3.62
C THR A 269 -29.17 -16.17 2.09
N LYS A 270 -29.84 -15.14 1.53
CA LYS A 270 -30.13 -15.06 0.08
C LYS A 270 -30.03 -13.65 -0.52
N LEU A 271 -29.14 -12.77 -0.03
CA LEU A 271 -28.87 -11.55 -0.81
C LEU A 271 -28.01 -11.87 -2.02
N SER A 272 -28.28 -11.18 -3.13
CA SER A 272 -27.30 -11.12 -4.20
C SER A 272 -26.01 -10.48 -3.66
N PRO A 273 -24.84 -10.75 -4.27
CA PRO A 273 -23.59 -10.17 -3.81
C PRO A 273 -23.58 -8.63 -3.81
N LYS A 274 -24.26 -8.01 -4.79
CA LYS A 274 -24.41 -6.56 -4.87
C LYS A 274 -25.25 -6.03 -3.71
N ASP A 275 -26.37 -6.70 -3.40
CA ASP A 275 -27.23 -6.28 -2.31
C ASP A 275 -26.58 -6.53 -0.95
N TRP A 276 -25.75 -7.57 -0.83
CA TRP A 276 -24.94 -7.82 0.37
C TRP A 276 -23.94 -6.70 0.61
N LYS A 277 -23.21 -6.27 -0.42
CA LYS A 277 -22.26 -5.15 -0.32
C LYS A 277 -22.96 -3.89 0.17
N SER A 278 -24.04 -3.49 -0.48
CA SER A 278 -24.79 -2.28 -0.11
C SER A 278 -25.40 -2.37 1.29
N ALA A 279 -25.89 -3.55 1.69
CA ALA A 279 -26.43 -3.78 3.03
C ALA A 279 -25.36 -3.62 4.11
N VAL A 280 -24.17 -4.22 3.91
CA VAL A 280 -23.04 -4.09 4.84
C VAL A 280 -22.57 -2.64 4.91
N GLU A 281 -22.35 -1.98 3.77
CA GLU A 281 -21.92 -0.58 3.71
C GLU A 281 -22.90 0.35 4.46
N SER A 282 -24.21 0.08 4.39
CA SER A 282 -25.22 0.90 5.09
C SER A 282 -25.22 0.75 6.61
N GLN A 283 -24.74 -0.37 7.13
CA GLN A 283 -24.67 -0.66 8.58
C GLN A 283 -23.25 -0.49 9.16
N LEU A 284 -22.28 -0.21 8.30
CA LEU A 284 -20.88 -0.12 8.67
C LEU A 284 -20.59 1.19 9.39
N ASN A 285 -20.13 1.11 10.63
CA ASN A 285 -19.50 2.24 11.29
C ASN A 285 -17.99 2.22 10.98
N ILE A 286 -17.51 3.21 10.22
CA ILE A 286 -16.12 3.28 9.73
C ILE A 286 -15.09 3.23 10.88
N ASP A 287 -15.39 3.87 12.01
CA ASP A 287 -14.45 4.01 13.13
C ASP A 287 -14.18 2.68 13.86
N ASP A 288 -15.04 1.67 13.66
CA ASP A 288 -14.82 0.32 14.17
C ASP A 288 -13.78 -0.46 13.36
N TRP A 289 -13.43 0.01 12.16
CA TRP A 289 -12.58 -0.73 11.22
C TRP A 289 -11.32 0.00 10.84
N VAL A 290 -11.36 1.34 10.80
CA VAL A 290 -10.23 2.18 10.42
C VAL A 290 -10.11 3.34 11.39
N GLY A 291 -8.93 3.50 11.99
CA GLY A 291 -8.65 4.63 12.86
C GLY A 291 -8.76 5.97 12.14
N PRO A 292 -8.76 7.09 12.89
CA PRO A 292 -8.57 8.41 12.29
C PRO A 292 -7.30 8.45 11.43
N LEU A 293 -7.36 9.15 10.30
CA LEU A 293 -6.21 9.35 9.43
C LEU A 293 -5.56 10.70 9.70
N SER A 294 -4.23 10.72 9.76
CA SER A 294 -3.42 11.91 9.54
C SER A 294 -2.76 11.82 8.17
N ALA A 295 -2.65 12.95 7.47
CA ALA A 295 -2.07 12.99 6.14
C ALA A 295 -1.38 14.33 5.92
N PHE A 296 -0.18 14.30 5.36
CA PHE A 296 0.64 15.47 5.09
C PHE A 296 1.26 15.39 3.70
N LEU A 297 1.44 16.55 3.08
CA LEU A 297 2.09 16.72 1.79
C LEU A 297 3.35 17.56 1.92
N GLU A 298 4.41 17.19 1.22
CA GLU A 298 5.69 17.91 1.18
C GLU A 298 6.20 17.98 -0.25
N PHE A 299 6.91 19.07 -0.54
CA PHE A 299 7.63 19.26 -1.80
C PHE A 299 9.11 19.12 -1.52
N TRP A 300 9.80 18.32 -2.31
CA TRP A 300 11.22 18.02 -2.18
C TRP A 300 11.94 18.35 -3.48
N GLU A 301 13.07 19.03 -3.38
CA GLU A 301 13.86 19.44 -4.54
C GLU A 301 15.34 19.13 -4.32
N LEU A 302 16.10 19.08 -5.43
CA LEU A 302 17.55 19.04 -5.39
C LEU A 302 18.09 20.48 -5.42
N LYS A 303 18.69 20.92 -4.32
CA LYS A 303 19.29 22.24 -4.21
C LYS A 303 20.75 22.10 -3.82
N ASN A 304 21.66 22.63 -4.66
CA ASN A 304 23.10 22.54 -4.45
C ASN A 304 23.61 21.10 -4.19
N GLY A 305 23.05 20.12 -4.92
CA GLY A 305 23.39 18.70 -4.77
C GLY A 305 22.85 18.03 -3.52
N ARG A 306 21.92 18.66 -2.79
CA ARG A 306 21.28 18.10 -1.59
C ARG A 306 19.77 18.06 -1.75
N CYS A 307 19.16 16.98 -1.29
CA CYS A 307 17.71 16.86 -1.22
C CYS A 307 17.20 17.68 -0.03
N GLU A 308 16.34 18.65 -0.31
CA GLU A 308 15.81 19.55 0.71
C GLU A 308 14.30 19.72 0.50
N ILE A 309 13.59 19.94 1.60
CA ILE A 309 12.17 20.31 1.55
C ILE A 309 12.04 21.74 0.97
N ARG A 310 11.21 21.88 -0.06
CA ARG A 310 10.83 23.18 -0.63
C ARG A 310 9.68 23.76 0.18
N GLY A 311 10.01 24.70 1.06
CA GLY A 311 9.03 25.41 1.88
C GLY A 311 8.65 24.63 3.13
N GLN A 312 7.36 24.35 3.32
CA GLN A 312 6.83 23.74 4.54
C GLN A 312 6.02 22.48 4.27
N ARG A 313 5.83 21.67 5.31
CA ARG A 313 4.90 20.53 5.31
C ARG A 313 3.45 21.01 5.39
N PHE A 314 2.60 20.51 4.49
CA PHE A 314 1.19 20.90 4.37
C PHE A 314 0.27 19.84 5.02
N PRO A 315 -0.52 20.18 6.04
CA PRO A 315 -1.49 19.25 6.62
C PRO A 315 -2.71 19.07 5.70
N ILE A 316 -2.97 17.83 5.31
CA ILE A 316 -4.18 17.42 4.58
C ILE A 316 -5.27 17.04 5.58
N LEU A 317 -4.94 16.12 6.49
CA LEU A 317 -5.78 15.63 7.57
C LEU A 317 -5.02 15.68 8.92
N PRO A 318 -5.65 16.16 10.00
CA PRO A 318 -6.93 16.87 10.01
C PRO A 318 -6.84 18.20 9.25
N ARG A 319 -8.00 18.75 8.83
CA ARG A 319 -8.03 20.03 8.12
C ARG A 319 -7.43 21.14 8.99
N SER A 320 -6.40 21.81 8.49
CA SER A 320 -5.84 22.99 9.15
C SER A 320 -6.89 24.10 9.29
N LYS A 321 -6.84 24.82 10.42
CA LYS A 321 -7.65 26.03 10.66
C LYS A 321 -7.35 27.12 9.62
N LYS A 322 -6.10 27.18 9.15
CA LYS A 322 -5.67 28.07 8.08
C LYS A 322 -5.64 27.27 6.77
N PRO A 323 -6.48 27.59 5.78
CA PRO A 323 -6.41 26.96 4.47
C PRO A 323 -5.00 27.08 3.90
N VAL A 324 -4.48 25.98 3.38
CA VAL A 324 -3.22 25.93 2.63
C VAL A 324 -3.52 25.62 1.18
N ARG A 325 -2.73 26.18 0.27
CA ARG A 325 -2.81 25.97 -1.18
C ARG A 325 -1.43 25.55 -1.68
N PRO A 326 -1.08 24.26 -1.55
CA PRO A 326 0.13 23.77 -2.17
C PRO A 326 -0.05 23.82 -3.69
N ALA A 327 0.94 24.34 -4.40
CA ALA A 327 0.89 24.52 -5.83
C ALA A 327 2.21 24.04 -6.47
N ILE A 328 2.11 23.50 -7.68
CA ILE A 328 3.26 23.05 -8.47
C ILE A 328 3.59 24.13 -9.50
N PRO A 329 4.75 24.79 -9.42
CA PRO A 329 5.18 25.73 -10.45
C PRO A 329 5.26 25.08 -11.83
N ILE A 330 4.79 25.79 -12.86
CA ILE A 330 4.85 25.31 -14.25
C ILE A 330 6.26 24.94 -14.69
N VAL A 331 7.27 25.63 -14.15
CA VAL A 331 8.67 25.39 -14.48
C VAL A 331 9.16 24.02 -14.02
N ASP A 332 8.61 23.46 -12.94
CA ASP A 332 8.99 22.11 -12.48
C ASP A 332 8.44 21.02 -13.38
N MET A 333 7.43 21.32 -14.20
CA MET A 333 6.86 20.39 -15.17
C MET A 333 7.64 20.34 -16.49
N ILE A 334 8.69 21.15 -16.63
CA ILE A 334 9.48 21.28 -17.86
C ILE A 334 10.95 20.99 -17.51
N PRO A 335 11.61 20.06 -18.21
CA PRO A 335 13.04 19.81 -18.04
C PRO A 335 13.85 21.10 -18.16
N ILE A 336 14.86 21.29 -17.31
CA ILE A 336 15.67 22.52 -17.26
C ILE A 336 16.22 22.87 -18.65
N SER A 337 16.71 21.87 -19.37
CA SER A 337 17.26 21.95 -20.74
C SER A 337 16.24 22.44 -21.78
N GLU A 338 14.93 22.25 -21.54
CA GLU A 338 13.86 22.62 -22.46
C GLU A 338 13.23 23.99 -22.12
N ARG A 339 13.41 24.52 -20.90
CA ARG A 339 12.76 25.77 -20.43
C ARG A 339 13.04 26.97 -21.32
N ALA A 340 14.24 27.10 -21.88
CA ALA A 340 14.63 28.21 -22.75
C ALA A 340 13.80 28.30 -24.04
N LYS A 341 13.18 27.19 -24.46
CA LYS A 341 12.34 27.11 -25.68
C LYS A 341 10.93 27.69 -25.47
N PHE A 342 10.55 28.00 -24.24
CA PHE A 342 9.24 28.50 -23.85
C PHE A 342 9.32 29.93 -23.33
N LYS A 343 9.74 30.88 -24.20
CA LYS A 343 9.85 32.30 -23.84
C LYS A 343 8.51 32.95 -23.47
N GLU A 344 7.42 32.41 -24.02
CA GLU A 344 6.06 32.89 -23.83
C GLU A 344 5.37 32.29 -22.59
N VAL A 345 5.95 31.26 -21.97
CA VAL A 345 5.37 30.68 -20.75
C VAL A 345 5.64 31.62 -19.61
N ASP A 346 4.56 32.12 -19.02
CA ASP A 346 4.60 32.82 -17.74
C ASP A 346 5.10 31.85 -16.66
N LYS A 347 6.36 32.04 -16.25
CA LYS A 347 7.05 31.21 -15.27
C LYS A 347 6.49 31.35 -13.85
N SER A 348 5.67 32.38 -13.60
CA SER A 348 5.01 32.59 -12.31
C SER A 348 3.73 31.77 -12.15
N ARG A 349 3.29 31.06 -13.21
CA ARG A 349 2.12 30.19 -13.12
C ARG A 349 2.39 29.02 -12.19
N GLU A 350 1.45 28.81 -11.28
CA GLU A 350 1.45 27.71 -10.33
C GLU A 350 0.13 26.95 -10.44
N MET A 351 0.23 25.63 -10.41
CA MET A 351 -0.91 24.73 -10.48
C MET A 351 -1.33 24.32 -9.08
N ASP A 352 -2.44 24.89 -8.61
CA ASP A 352 -3.00 24.58 -7.29
C ASP A 352 -3.45 23.11 -7.22
N LEU A 353 -3.09 22.44 -6.13
CA LEU A 353 -3.64 21.14 -5.77
C LEU A 353 -4.95 21.33 -5.00
N ASP A 354 -6.03 20.70 -5.46
CA ASP A 354 -7.32 20.79 -4.79
C ASP A 354 -7.34 19.97 -3.50
N MET A 355 -6.97 20.62 -2.40
CA MET A 355 -6.93 20.01 -1.07
C MET A 355 -8.32 19.62 -0.56
N ASN A 356 -9.42 20.15 -1.09
CA ASN A 356 -10.76 19.71 -0.69
C ASN A 356 -11.12 18.41 -1.39
N ASP A 357 -10.88 18.33 -2.70
CA ASP A 357 -11.10 17.12 -3.49
C ASP A 357 -10.28 15.94 -2.95
N ILE A 358 -8.99 16.17 -2.68
CA ILE A 358 -8.11 15.18 -2.03
C ILE A 358 -8.70 14.67 -0.70
N ARG A 359 -9.27 15.56 0.13
CA ARG A 359 -9.88 15.15 1.41
C ARG A 359 -11.16 14.33 1.23
N VAL A 360 -11.96 14.63 0.20
CA VAL A 360 -13.13 13.84 -0.17
C VAL A 360 -12.69 12.44 -0.56
N HIS A 361 -11.74 12.32 -1.48
CA HIS A 361 -11.20 11.04 -1.91
C HIS A 361 -10.54 10.24 -0.79
N LEU A 362 -9.82 10.88 0.14
CA LEU A 362 -9.27 10.20 1.32
C LEU A 362 -10.37 9.66 2.24
N ARG A 363 -11.49 10.38 2.40
CA ARG A 363 -12.65 9.90 3.15
C ARG A 363 -13.27 8.68 2.48
N ASP A 364 -13.44 8.73 1.17
CA ASP A 364 -13.96 7.60 0.39
C ASP A 364 -13.00 6.40 0.46
N GLY A 365 -11.69 6.65 0.40
CA GLY A 365 -10.65 5.65 0.58
C GLY A 365 -10.70 5.00 1.95
N ARG A 366 -10.92 5.79 3.01
CA ARG A 366 -11.12 5.30 4.38
C ARG A 366 -12.37 4.42 4.48
N GLN A 367 -13.47 4.81 3.87
CA GLN A 367 -14.70 4.03 3.84
C GLN A 367 -14.51 2.70 3.09
N ARG A 368 -13.86 2.72 1.92
CA ARG A 368 -13.52 1.51 1.16
C ARG A 368 -12.60 0.58 1.94
N LEU A 369 -11.62 1.12 2.65
CA LEU A 369 -10.73 0.35 3.52
C LEU A 369 -11.49 -0.28 4.69
N ALA A 370 -12.41 0.45 5.32
CA ALA A 370 -13.27 -0.08 6.38
C ALA A 370 -14.11 -1.24 5.86
N PHE A 371 -14.73 -1.08 4.69
CA PHE A 371 -15.51 -2.13 4.06
C PHE A 371 -14.65 -3.36 3.71
N ALA A 372 -13.45 -3.17 3.17
CA ALA A 372 -12.54 -4.27 2.85
C ALA A 372 -12.18 -5.10 4.09
N ARG A 373 -11.82 -4.43 5.20
CA ARG A 373 -11.56 -5.08 6.49
C ARG A 373 -12.79 -5.78 7.05
N ALA A 374 -13.97 -5.16 6.92
CA ALA A 374 -15.23 -5.76 7.31
C ALA A 374 -15.58 -7.01 6.52
N LYS A 375 -15.40 -6.98 5.19
CA LYS A 375 -15.60 -8.13 4.31
C LYS A 375 -14.74 -9.31 4.76
N GLU A 376 -13.46 -9.07 5.02
CA GLU A 376 -12.53 -10.12 5.48
C GLU A 376 -12.92 -10.70 6.85
N TYR A 377 -13.39 -9.85 7.77
CA TYR A 377 -13.82 -10.29 9.09
C TYR A 377 -15.15 -11.04 9.09
N LEU A 378 -16.12 -10.58 8.30
CA LEU A 378 -17.46 -11.19 8.21
C LEU A 378 -17.44 -12.47 7.37
N ARG A 379 -16.55 -12.54 6.37
CA ARG A 379 -16.42 -13.71 5.49
C ARG A 379 -14.96 -14.17 5.41
N PRO A 380 -14.39 -14.67 6.51
CA PRO A 380 -13.05 -15.23 6.51
C PRO A 380 -12.99 -16.47 5.60
N ARG A 381 -11.85 -16.64 4.91
CA ARG A 381 -11.55 -17.81 4.05
C ARG A 381 -12.57 -18.04 2.93
N LEU A 382 -12.87 -17.01 2.16
CA LEU A 382 -13.57 -17.17 0.89
C LEU A 382 -12.68 -17.98 -0.08
N GLN A 383 -12.78 -19.31 -0.02
CA GLN A 383 -12.36 -20.24 -1.06
C GLN A 383 -13.64 -20.77 -1.73
N ASP A 384 -13.70 -20.62 -3.06
CA ASP A 384 -14.47 -21.26 -4.15
C ASP A 384 -15.87 -21.87 -3.95
N ASN A 385 -16.31 -22.17 -2.73
CA ASN A 385 -17.54 -22.88 -2.41
C ASN A 385 -18.63 -22.00 -1.76
N ASP A 386 -18.43 -20.69 -1.59
CA ASP A 386 -19.52 -19.78 -1.20
C ASP A 386 -20.31 -19.39 -2.47
N PRO A 387 -21.54 -19.89 -2.66
CA PRO A 387 -22.34 -19.61 -3.86
C PRO A 387 -22.73 -18.13 -3.99
N THR A 388 -22.42 -17.30 -2.99
CA THR A 388 -22.66 -15.85 -2.99
C THR A 388 -21.38 -15.02 -3.08
N TYR A 389 -20.23 -15.63 -3.36
CA TYR A 389 -18.95 -14.94 -3.54
C TYR A 389 -18.92 -14.11 -4.84
N VAL A 390 -18.40 -12.88 -4.75
CA VAL A 390 -18.02 -12.06 -5.91
C VAL A 390 -16.59 -11.57 -5.72
N PRO A 391 -15.72 -11.77 -6.74
CA PRO A 391 -14.35 -11.25 -6.77
C PRO A 391 -14.27 -9.76 -6.40
#